data_AF-A0A5E4PIM2-F1
#
_entry.id   AF-A0A5E4PIM2-F1
#
_cell.length_a   1.000
_cell.length_b   1.000
_cell.length_c   1.000
_cell.angle_alpha   90.00
_cell.angle_beta   90.00
_cell.angle_gamma   90.00
#
_symmetry.space_group_name_H-M   'P 1'
#
loop_
_entity.id
_entity.type
_entity.pdbx_description
1 polymer ?
#
loop_
_entity_poly.entity_id
_entity_poly.type
_entity_poly.pdbx_seq_one_letter_code
_entity_poly.pdbx_strand_id
1 'polypeptide(L)'
;MTTDMVLIDLFERIAASKGAAAFINTLEINQWPSDLVMAIKSHRILEKASSAKSAICPGCERSCMMPVNTLTNQSNITTAFIVCDKESGINRVPISLDQIDQWQASGYLLAKLIAKLLDLPVPINSLNPTGWEIGIMRGSQHSSYLTLTDDIKLLIQSTGKQFSLIELISFANGSFKIDKTKIMRAVNKPATSAGFVESITQRRKRIQKRVNALANQGHKNPIQIVAKEEGITPRRIHQLLEKNNKS
;
A
#
# COMPACT_ATOMS: atom_id res chain seq x y z
N MET A 1 8.91 21.27 4.67
CA MET A 1 8.94 20.33 3.53
C MET A 1 7.72 20.59 2.65
N THR A 2 7.82 20.57 1.33
CA THR A 2 6.63 20.75 0.46
C THR A 2 5.84 19.44 0.37
N THR A 3 4.56 19.52 0.03
CA THR A 3 3.70 18.36 -0.18
C THR A 3 4.29 17.37 -1.19
N ASP A 4 4.75 17.87 -2.34
CA ASP A 4 5.27 17.01 -3.41
C ASP A 4 6.53 16.27 -2.97
N MET A 5 7.44 16.94 -2.25
CA MET A 5 8.63 16.30 -1.69
C MET A 5 8.27 15.17 -0.71
N VAL A 6 7.30 15.41 0.18
CA VAL A 6 6.84 14.36 1.11
C VAL A 6 6.26 13.16 0.37
N LEU A 7 5.46 13.38 -0.68
CA LEU A 7 4.86 12.29 -1.46
C LEU A 7 5.91 11.52 -2.26
N ILE A 8 6.88 12.20 -2.86
CA ILE A 8 8.01 11.57 -3.56
C ILE A 8 8.79 10.69 -2.58
N ASP A 9 9.26 11.25 -1.46
CA ASP A 9 10.04 10.53 -0.46
C ASP A 9 9.26 9.33 0.10
N LEU A 10 7.97 9.49 0.35
CA LEU A 10 7.11 8.41 0.83
C LEU A 10 6.98 7.28 -0.20
N PHE A 11 6.72 7.61 -1.46
CA PHE A 11 6.58 6.60 -2.51
C PHE A 11 7.89 5.86 -2.79
N GLU A 12 9.02 6.59 -2.83
CA GLU A 12 10.34 6.00 -2.99
C GLU A 12 10.70 5.09 -1.81
N ARG A 13 10.39 5.49 -0.57
CA ARG A 13 10.61 4.65 0.62
C ARG A 13 9.78 3.37 0.59
N ILE A 14 8.54 3.44 0.13
CA ILE A 14 7.68 2.26 -0.04
C ILE A 14 8.22 1.34 -1.13
N ALA A 15 8.67 1.89 -2.27
CA ALA A 15 9.29 1.11 -3.34
C ALA A 15 10.57 0.41 -2.87
N ALA A 16 11.44 1.12 -2.15
CA ALA A 16 12.67 0.59 -1.58
C ALA A 16 12.43 -0.54 -0.57
N SER A 17 11.23 -0.59 0.03
CA SER A 17 10.84 -1.64 0.98
C SER A 17 10.49 -2.98 0.30
N LYS A 18 10.43 -3.04 -1.04
CA LYS A 18 10.26 -4.27 -1.85
C LYS A 18 9.13 -5.18 -1.35
N GLY A 19 7.98 -4.59 -1.06
CA GLY A 19 6.80 -5.30 -0.57
C GLY A 19 6.66 -5.38 0.95
N ALA A 20 7.71 -5.06 1.72
CA ALA A 20 7.62 -4.84 3.16
C ALA A 20 7.01 -3.48 3.48
N ALA A 21 6.67 -3.28 4.76
CA ALA A 21 6.21 -1.99 5.26
C ALA A 21 7.39 -1.01 5.40
N ALA A 22 7.21 0.21 4.90
CA ALA A 22 8.06 1.35 5.18
C ALA A 22 7.65 1.93 6.54
N PHE A 23 8.61 2.13 7.43
CA PHE A 23 8.38 2.74 8.75
C PHE A 23 8.79 4.21 8.76
N ILE A 24 7.96 5.03 9.40
CA ILE A 24 8.13 6.48 9.58
C ILE A 24 7.85 6.78 11.05
N ASN A 25 8.75 7.49 11.72
CA ASN A 25 8.53 7.87 13.13
C ASN A 25 7.68 9.14 13.26
N THR A 26 7.18 9.40 14.46
CA THR A 26 6.30 10.55 14.71
C THR A 26 7.06 11.87 14.61
N LEU A 27 8.33 11.89 15.01
CA LEU A 27 9.21 13.05 14.85
C LEU A 27 9.29 13.52 13.39
N GLU A 28 9.42 12.58 12.44
CA GLU A 28 9.46 12.86 11.00
C GLU A 28 8.10 13.38 10.49
N ILE A 29 6.99 12.71 10.87
CA ILE A 29 5.64 13.13 10.48
C ILE A 29 5.32 14.55 10.93
N ASN A 30 5.84 14.97 12.10
CA ASN A 30 5.64 16.32 12.62
C ASN A 30 6.32 17.42 11.77
N GLN A 31 7.24 17.06 10.87
CA GLN A 31 7.90 17.99 9.95
C GLN A 31 7.15 18.13 8.61
N TRP A 32 6.15 17.29 8.37
CA TRP A 32 5.34 17.32 7.16
C TRP A 32 4.22 18.36 7.25
N PRO A 33 3.69 18.85 6.11
CA PRO A 33 2.53 19.72 6.11
C PRO A 33 1.34 19.09 6.84
N SER A 34 0.74 19.81 7.80
CA SER A 34 -0.34 19.31 8.66
C SER A 34 -1.53 18.76 7.87
N ASP A 35 -1.94 19.46 6.81
CA ASP A 35 -3.08 19.07 5.98
C ASP A 35 -2.82 17.76 5.24
N LEU A 36 -1.57 17.56 4.78
CA LEU A 36 -1.14 16.32 4.16
C LEU A 36 -1.15 15.17 5.18
N VAL A 37 -0.62 15.39 6.38
CA VAL A 37 -0.62 14.38 7.46
C VAL A 37 -2.04 13.96 7.81
N MET A 38 -2.97 14.91 7.97
CA MET A 38 -4.38 14.63 8.22
C MET A 38 -4.98 13.78 7.11
N ALA A 39 -4.73 14.13 5.85
CA ALA A 39 -5.23 13.38 4.70
C ALA A 39 -4.62 11.97 4.57
N ILE A 40 -3.31 11.83 4.78
CA ILE A 40 -2.62 10.54 4.73
C ILE A 40 -3.16 9.59 5.81
N LYS A 41 -3.40 10.10 7.03
CA LYS A 41 -4.00 9.32 8.12
C LYS A 41 -5.48 8.99 7.85
N SER A 42 -6.27 9.95 7.37
CA SER A 42 -7.70 9.74 7.09
C SER A 42 -7.95 8.76 5.95
N HIS A 43 -7.06 8.76 4.95
CA HIS A 43 -7.07 7.79 3.85
C HIS A 43 -6.38 6.46 4.20
N ARG A 44 -5.84 6.31 5.43
CA ARG A 44 -5.09 5.13 5.89
C ARG A 44 -3.92 4.75 4.98
N ILE A 45 -3.24 5.76 4.45
CA ILE A 45 -1.95 5.60 3.76
C ILE A 45 -0.86 5.34 4.81
N LEU A 46 -1.01 5.97 5.98
CA LEU A 46 -0.28 5.62 7.20
C LEU A 46 -1.22 4.96 8.20
N GLU A 47 -0.77 3.83 8.76
CA GLU A 47 -1.40 3.15 9.88
C GLU A 47 -0.41 3.09 11.05
N LYS A 48 -0.90 3.18 12.29
CA LYS A 48 -0.03 3.09 13.48
C LYS A 48 0.59 1.69 13.55
N ALA A 49 1.90 1.62 13.76
CA ALA A 49 2.63 0.38 13.95
C ALA A 49 3.02 0.18 15.43
N SER A 50 3.54 -0.98 15.76
CA SER A 50 4.21 -1.20 17.05
C SER A 50 5.41 -0.27 17.20
N SER A 51 5.68 0.20 18.41
CA SER A 51 6.87 1.02 18.66
C SER A 51 8.16 0.31 18.24
N ALA A 52 9.15 1.10 17.81
CA ALA A 52 10.45 0.63 17.39
C ALA A 52 11.17 -0.07 18.54
N LYS A 53 11.71 -1.27 18.26
CA LYS A 53 12.52 -2.03 19.22
C LYS A 53 13.99 -1.60 19.23
N SER A 54 14.39 -0.81 18.24
CA SER A 54 15.72 -0.23 18.12
C SER A 54 15.63 1.21 17.59
N ALA A 55 16.60 2.03 17.97
CA ALA A 55 16.73 3.40 17.50
C ALA A 55 18.22 3.75 17.37
N ILE A 56 18.50 4.80 16.62
CA ILE A 56 19.85 5.38 16.57
C ILE A 56 20.11 6.04 17.92
N CYS A 57 21.23 5.69 18.56
CA CYS A 57 21.64 6.28 19.83
C CYS A 57 21.97 7.77 19.63
N PRO A 58 21.23 8.70 20.27
CA PRO A 58 21.54 10.13 20.16
C PRO A 58 22.67 10.56 21.10
N GLY A 59 23.10 9.67 22.00
CA GLY A 59 24.07 9.99 23.05
C GLY A 59 25.52 9.74 22.66
N CYS A 60 25.81 9.08 21.54
CA CYS A 60 27.18 8.88 21.08
C CYS A 60 27.35 9.33 19.64
N GLU A 61 28.54 9.83 19.31
CA GLU A 61 28.89 10.33 17.97
C GLU A 61 28.80 9.25 16.87
N ARG A 62 28.80 7.97 17.26
CA ARG A 62 28.79 6.83 16.34
C ARG A 62 27.45 6.59 15.66
N SER A 63 26.37 7.23 16.13
CA SER A 63 25.02 7.03 15.58
C SER A 63 24.65 5.54 15.45
N CYS A 64 25.03 4.72 16.43
CA CYS A 64 24.82 3.28 16.37
C CYS A 64 23.34 2.93 16.56
N MET A 65 22.86 1.93 15.82
CA MET A 65 21.53 1.37 16.05
C MET A 65 21.57 0.46 17.28
N MET A 66 20.80 0.80 18.31
CA MET A 66 20.79 0.10 19.60
C MET A 66 19.36 -0.28 20.02
N PRO A 67 19.19 -1.34 20.83
CA PRO A 67 17.89 -1.70 21.38
C PRO A 67 17.30 -0.61 22.28
N VAL A 68 16.00 -0.38 22.14
CA VAL A 68 15.25 0.55 23.00
C VAL A 68 14.65 -0.23 24.16
N ASN A 69 14.83 0.31 25.37
CA ASN A 69 14.18 -0.17 26.57
C ASN A 69 13.08 0.80 26.96
N THR A 70 11.93 0.27 27.37
CA THR A 70 10.80 1.06 27.86
C THR A 70 10.49 0.68 29.30
N LEU A 71 10.31 1.67 30.17
CA LEU A 71 9.86 1.50 31.54
C LEU A 71 8.57 2.28 31.75
N THR A 72 7.55 1.61 32.27
CA THR A 72 6.29 2.23 32.67
C THR A 72 6.25 2.29 34.18
N ASN A 73 6.04 3.48 34.75
CA ASN A 73 5.95 3.66 36.20
C ASN A 73 4.53 3.33 36.72
N GLN A 74 4.35 3.37 38.05
CA GLN A 74 3.06 3.11 38.71
C GLN A 74 1.96 4.11 38.32
N SER A 75 2.33 5.31 37.84
CA SER A 75 1.43 6.33 37.31
C SER A 75 1.13 6.15 35.82
N ASN A 76 1.50 5.01 35.23
CA ASN A 76 1.30 4.66 33.82
C ASN A 76 2.04 5.58 32.83
N ILE A 77 3.10 6.25 33.29
CA ILE A 77 3.98 7.07 32.44
C ILE A 77 5.08 6.18 31.89
N THR A 78 5.15 6.10 30.56
CA THR A 78 6.18 5.34 29.84
C THR A 78 7.36 6.24 29.50
N THR A 79 8.57 5.77 29.79
CA THR A 79 9.83 6.40 29.38
C THR A 79 10.63 5.42 28.53
N ALA A 80 11.38 5.93 27.55
CA ALA A 80 12.22 5.12 26.68
C ALA A 80 13.69 5.55 26.80
N PHE A 81 14.60 4.58 26.72
CA PHE A 81 16.04 4.83 26.74
C PHE A 81 16.83 3.74 26.01
N ILE A 82 17.99 4.11 25.48
CA ILE A 82 19.04 3.18 25.02
C ILE A 82 20.05 2.98 26.15
N VAL A 83 20.50 1.74 26.33
CA VAL A 83 21.70 1.46 27.13
C VAL A 83 22.90 1.50 26.18
N CYS A 84 23.71 2.55 26.27
CA CYS A 84 24.89 2.70 25.43
C CYS A 84 26.10 2.08 26.14
N ASP A 85 26.82 1.20 25.44
CA ASP A 85 28.03 0.52 25.91
C ASP A 85 29.30 1.01 25.18
N LYS A 86 29.15 2.00 24.28
CA LYS A 86 30.22 2.40 23.34
C LYS A 86 31.07 3.56 23.83
N GLU A 87 30.54 4.39 24.72
CA GLU A 87 31.23 5.59 25.21
C GLU A 87 31.29 5.58 26.74
N SER A 88 32.48 5.73 27.30
CA SER A 88 32.71 5.72 28.74
C SER A 88 32.07 6.96 29.37
N GLY A 89 30.99 6.76 30.14
CA GLY A 89 30.29 7.82 30.86
C GLY A 89 28.82 7.98 30.48
N ILE A 90 28.40 7.37 29.36
CA ILE A 90 27.02 7.45 28.87
C ILE A 90 26.41 6.05 28.95
N ASN A 91 25.67 5.77 30.04
CA ASN A 91 25.09 4.44 30.25
C ASN A 91 23.63 4.38 29.80
N ARG A 92 22.77 5.30 30.25
CA ARG A 92 21.36 5.39 29.84
C ARG A 92 21.11 6.68 29.09
N VAL A 93 20.76 6.56 27.81
CA VAL A 93 20.47 7.68 26.93
C VAL A 93 18.95 7.78 26.78
N PRO A 94 18.31 8.86 27.28
CA PRO A 94 16.87 9.03 27.13
C PRO A 94 16.51 9.22 25.65
N ILE A 95 15.35 8.66 25.26
CA ILE A 95 14.79 8.77 23.91
C ILE A 95 13.36 9.23 24.02
N SER A 96 12.98 10.20 23.19
CA SER A 96 11.60 10.63 23.10
C SER A 96 10.72 9.52 22.53
N LEU A 97 9.53 9.35 23.08
CA LEU A 97 8.54 8.40 22.54
C LEU A 97 8.24 8.69 21.06
N ASP A 98 8.28 9.96 20.63
CA ASP A 98 8.06 10.34 19.23
C ASP A 98 9.10 9.74 18.26
N GLN A 99 10.30 9.42 18.73
CA GLN A 99 11.36 8.80 17.93
C GLN A 99 11.14 7.30 17.73
N ILE A 100 10.44 6.64 18.66
CA ILE A 100 10.16 5.20 18.61
C ILE A 100 8.72 4.90 18.22
N ASP A 101 7.85 5.91 18.22
CA ASP A 101 6.48 5.79 17.76
C ASP A 101 6.43 5.70 16.24
N GLN A 102 6.12 4.50 15.75
CA GLN A 102 6.16 4.20 14.33
C GLN A 102 4.77 4.23 13.67
N TRP A 103 4.79 4.64 12.42
CA TRP A 103 3.72 4.54 11.46
C TRP A 103 4.24 3.72 10.29
N GLN A 104 3.38 2.88 9.73
CA GLN A 104 3.70 2.07 8.56
C GLN A 104 2.96 2.58 7.33
N ALA A 105 3.68 2.63 6.21
CA ALA A 105 3.14 2.73 4.87
C ALA A 105 3.51 1.47 4.08
N SER A 106 2.69 1.06 3.12
CA SER A 106 3.02 -0.08 2.27
C SER A 106 2.37 0.06 0.90
N GLY A 107 2.88 -0.69 -0.08
CA GLY A 107 2.25 -0.74 -1.40
C GLY A 107 0.81 -1.24 -1.34
N TYR A 108 0.45 -2.10 -0.37
CA TYR A 108 -0.94 -2.48 -0.17
C TYR A 108 -1.83 -1.30 0.28
N LEU A 109 -1.36 -0.47 1.21
CA LEU A 109 -2.10 0.73 1.63
C LEU A 109 -2.25 1.74 0.47
N LEU A 110 -1.22 1.88 -0.37
CA LEU A 110 -1.32 2.68 -1.60
C LEU A 110 -2.29 2.07 -2.63
N ALA A 111 -2.28 0.76 -2.82
CA ALA A 111 -3.23 0.09 -3.71
C ALA A 111 -4.68 0.30 -3.22
N LYS A 112 -4.92 0.26 -1.91
CA LYS A 112 -6.22 0.60 -1.30
C LYS A 112 -6.62 2.05 -1.57
N LEU A 113 -5.69 3.00 -1.44
CA LEU A 113 -5.93 4.40 -1.78
C LEU A 113 -6.35 4.52 -3.24
N ILE A 114 -5.58 3.95 -4.17
CA ILE A 114 -5.84 4.03 -5.61
C ILE A 114 -7.21 3.41 -5.93
N ALA A 115 -7.51 2.23 -5.38
CA ALA A 115 -8.81 1.60 -5.54
C ALA A 115 -9.94 2.51 -5.07
N LYS A 116 -9.81 3.11 -3.88
CA LYS A 116 -10.78 4.07 -3.34
C LYS A 116 -10.95 5.29 -4.24
N LEU A 117 -9.84 5.89 -4.71
CA LEU A 117 -9.89 7.05 -5.59
C LEU A 117 -10.52 6.73 -6.94
N LEU A 118 -10.40 5.50 -7.42
CA LEU A 118 -11.00 5.01 -8.67
C LEU A 118 -12.40 4.41 -8.51
N ASP A 119 -12.97 4.43 -7.30
CA ASP A 119 -14.25 3.79 -6.97
C ASP A 119 -14.28 2.28 -7.30
N LEU A 120 -13.14 1.62 -7.10
CA LEU A 120 -12.95 0.19 -7.29
C LEU A 120 -13.10 -0.59 -5.98
N PRO A 121 -13.45 -1.88 -6.05
CA PRO A 121 -13.46 -2.75 -4.87
C PRO A 121 -12.11 -2.77 -4.13
N VAL A 122 -12.16 -3.00 -2.82
CA VAL A 122 -10.95 -3.06 -2.00
C VAL A 122 -10.05 -4.21 -2.47
N PRO A 123 -8.75 -3.94 -2.72
CA PRO A 123 -7.80 -4.95 -3.18
C PRO A 123 -7.54 -6.00 -2.11
N ILE A 124 -7.06 -7.18 -2.52
CA ILE A 124 -6.65 -8.22 -1.59
C ILE A 124 -5.23 -7.94 -1.13
N ASN A 125 -4.96 -8.07 0.18
CA ASN A 125 -3.60 -8.03 0.70
C ASN A 125 -2.86 -9.33 0.37
N SER A 126 -2.41 -9.44 -0.87
CA SER A 126 -1.54 -10.53 -1.29
C SER A 126 -0.48 -9.97 -2.20
N LEU A 127 0.77 -10.03 -1.75
CA LEU A 127 1.91 -9.72 -2.61
C LEU A 127 2.03 -10.85 -3.63
N ASN A 128 1.72 -10.56 -4.89
CA ASN A 128 2.06 -11.44 -6.01
C ASN A 128 3.45 -11.05 -6.54
N PRO A 129 4.12 -11.90 -7.33
CA PRO A 129 5.39 -11.55 -7.98
C PRO A 129 5.31 -10.28 -8.84
N THR A 130 4.11 -9.89 -9.25
CA THR A 130 3.83 -8.73 -10.11
C THR A 130 3.35 -7.50 -9.34
N GLY A 131 3.25 -7.56 -8.01
CA GLY A 131 2.78 -6.47 -7.14
C GLY A 131 1.37 -6.69 -6.58
N TRP A 132 0.67 -5.58 -6.29
CA TRP A 132 -0.68 -5.57 -5.71
C TRP A 132 -1.75 -5.34 -6.76
N GLU A 133 -2.67 -6.30 -6.91
CA GLU A 133 -3.84 -6.15 -7.77
C GLU A 133 -4.80 -5.11 -7.19
N ILE A 134 -5.06 -4.03 -7.93
CA ILE A 134 -5.98 -2.95 -7.52
C ILE A 134 -7.41 -3.31 -7.89
N GLY A 135 -7.64 -3.78 -9.12
CA GLY A 135 -8.97 -4.11 -9.63
C GLY A 135 -9.09 -3.98 -11.14
N ILE A 136 -10.33 -4.08 -11.64
CA ILE A 136 -10.64 -3.93 -13.07
C ILE A 136 -11.19 -2.54 -13.33
N MET A 137 -10.52 -1.79 -14.18
CA MET A 137 -11.05 -0.53 -14.71
C MET A 137 -11.72 -0.78 -16.05
N ARG A 138 -12.97 -0.35 -16.17
CA ARG A 138 -13.75 -0.47 -17.41
C ARG A 138 -13.76 0.86 -18.13
N GLY A 139 -13.20 0.86 -19.33
CA GLY A 139 -13.38 1.91 -20.30
C GLY A 139 -14.62 1.72 -21.15
N SER A 140 -14.84 2.68 -22.04
CA SER A 140 -15.96 2.69 -22.98
C SER A 140 -15.84 1.59 -24.04
N GLN A 141 -14.62 1.16 -24.35
CA GLN A 141 -14.35 0.15 -25.39
C GLN A 141 -13.67 -1.11 -24.83
N HIS A 142 -12.81 -0.95 -23.83
CA HIS A 142 -11.99 -2.04 -23.29
C HIS A 142 -12.01 -2.02 -21.76
N SER A 143 -11.70 -3.16 -21.15
CA SER A 143 -11.48 -3.28 -19.71
C SER A 143 -10.06 -3.76 -19.46
N SER A 144 -9.43 -3.27 -18.40
CA SER A 144 -8.08 -3.67 -18.03
C SER A 144 -7.96 -3.87 -16.53
N TYR A 145 -7.18 -4.88 -16.15
CA TYR A 145 -6.67 -4.98 -14.79
C TYR A 145 -5.64 -3.87 -14.55
N LEU A 146 -5.70 -3.35 -13.33
CA LEU A 146 -4.76 -2.41 -12.77
C LEU A 146 -3.95 -3.12 -11.67
N THR A 147 -2.63 -2.98 -11.74
CA THR A 147 -1.71 -3.53 -10.74
C THR A 147 -0.77 -2.41 -10.28
N LEU A 148 -0.57 -2.28 -8.97
CA LEU A 148 0.53 -1.50 -8.43
C LEU A 148 1.76 -2.39 -8.36
N THR A 149 2.81 -2.07 -9.08
CA THR A 149 4.07 -2.84 -9.06
C THR A 149 4.81 -2.64 -7.73
N ASP A 150 5.80 -3.48 -7.46
CA ASP A 150 6.76 -3.32 -6.37
C ASP A 150 7.52 -1.98 -6.43
N ASP A 151 7.84 -1.51 -7.62
CA ASP A 151 8.40 -0.17 -7.88
C ASP A 151 7.39 0.98 -7.71
N ILE A 152 6.20 0.72 -7.18
CA ILE A 152 5.15 1.73 -6.93
C ILE A 152 4.78 2.48 -8.22
N LYS A 153 4.60 1.72 -9.31
CA LYS A 153 4.05 2.20 -10.58
C LYS A 153 2.70 1.56 -10.85
N LEU A 154 1.78 2.33 -11.43
CA LEU A 154 0.49 1.81 -11.88
C LEU A 154 0.67 1.15 -13.26
N LEU A 155 0.56 -0.17 -13.32
CA LEU A 155 0.55 -0.97 -14.53
C LEU A 155 -0.88 -1.18 -15.05
N ILE A 156 -1.09 -0.89 -16.32
CA ILE A 156 -2.31 -1.22 -17.07
C ILE A 156 -2.03 -2.48 -17.90
N GLN A 157 -2.51 -3.63 -17.43
CA GLN A 157 -2.13 -4.93 -17.99
C GLN A 157 -2.42 -5.07 -19.49
N SER A 158 -3.59 -4.61 -19.97
CA SER A 158 -3.97 -4.69 -21.38
C SER A 158 -3.07 -3.91 -22.35
N THR A 159 -2.24 -2.99 -21.84
CA THR A 159 -1.31 -2.19 -22.66
C THR A 159 0.15 -2.43 -22.32
N GLY A 160 0.44 -3.04 -21.16
CA GLY A 160 1.78 -3.03 -20.57
C GLY A 160 2.25 -1.66 -20.08
N LYS A 161 1.44 -0.61 -20.23
CA LYS A 161 1.83 0.76 -19.89
C LYS A 161 1.92 0.93 -18.38
N GLN A 162 3.00 1.57 -17.94
CA GLN A 162 3.22 1.94 -16.54
C GLN A 162 3.15 3.46 -16.38
N PHE A 163 2.68 3.90 -15.22
CA PHE A 163 2.67 5.30 -14.80
C PHE A 163 3.28 5.44 -13.42
N SER A 164 4.11 6.47 -13.22
CA SER A 164 4.53 6.85 -11.88
C SER A 164 3.32 7.38 -11.08
N LEU A 165 3.24 7.06 -9.79
CA LEU A 165 2.16 7.58 -8.94
C LEU A 165 2.23 9.10 -8.77
N ILE A 166 3.41 9.70 -8.80
CA ILE A 166 3.54 11.16 -8.68
C ILE A 166 2.92 11.91 -9.87
N GLU A 167 2.82 11.25 -11.03
CA GLU A 167 2.16 11.82 -12.21
C GLU A 167 0.64 11.64 -12.21
N LEU A 168 0.13 10.74 -11.38
CA LEU A 168 -1.28 10.35 -11.36
C LEU A 168 -2.00 10.89 -10.14
N ILE A 169 -1.32 10.94 -9.00
CA ILE A 169 -1.87 11.34 -7.72
C ILE A 169 -1.44 12.77 -7.43
N SER A 170 -2.42 13.63 -7.19
CA SER A 170 -2.19 15.00 -6.72
C SER A 170 -2.84 15.20 -5.36
N PHE A 171 -2.22 16.06 -4.55
CA PHE A 171 -2.79 16.51 -3.28
C PHE A 171 -3.03 18.01 -3.34
N ALA A 172 -4.30 18.40 -3.27
CA ALA A 172 -4.71 19.79 -3.27
C ALA A 172 -5.95 19.97 -2.41
N ASN A 173 -6.04 21.11 -1.72
CA ASN A 173 -7.18 21.47 -0.88
C ASN A 173 -7.53 20.37 0.15
N GLY A 174 -6.52 19.79 0.80
CA GLY A 174 -6.73 18.76 1.83
C GLY A 174 -7.15 17.38 1.31
N SER A 175 -7.15 17.14 -0.01
CA SER A 175 -7.68 15.92 -0.61
C SER A 175 -6.76 15.31 -1.66
N PHE A 176 -6.74 13.98 -1.71
CA PHE A 176 -6.10 13.23 -2.79
C PHE A 176 -7.03 13.13 -4.00
N LYS A 177 -6.46 13.35 -5.19
CA LYS A 177 -7.12 13.11 -6.47
C LYS A 177 -6.25 12.22 -7.33
N ILE A 178 -6.88 11.41 -8.17
CA ILE A 178 -6.19 10.63 -9.20
C ILE A 178 -6.64 11.06 -10.58
N ASP A 179 -5.73 11.17 -11.54
CA ASP A 179 -6.03 11.45 -12.94
C ASP A 179 -6.70 10.23 -13.61
N LYS A 180 -7.99 10.06 -13.34
CA LYS A 180 -8.82 9.00 -13.92
C LYS A 180 -8.81 9.05 -15.44
N THR A 181 -8.76 10.24 -16.02
CA THR A 181 -8.84 10.44 -17.47
C THR A 181 -7.59 9.90 -18.16
N LYS A 182 -6.40 10.15 -17.62
CA LYS A 182 -5.13 9.61 -18.14
C LYS A 182 -5.11 8.08 -18.09
N ILE A 183 -5.58 7.50 -16.99
CA ILE A 183 -5.69 6.03 -16.85
C ILE A 183 -6.72 5.47 -17.85
N MET A 184 -7.91 6.10 -17.93
CA MET A 184 -8.99 5.66 -18.82
C MET A 184 -8.60 5.70 -20.30
N ARG A 185 -7.88 6.75 -20.72
CA ARG A 185 -7.36 6.86 -22.10
C ARG A 185 -6.41 5.72 -22.44
N ALA A 186 -5.62 5.26 -21.48
CA ALA A 186 -4.73 4.14 -21.69
C ALA A 186 -5.48 2.80 -21.69
N VAL A 187 -6.48 2.61 -20.82
CA VAL A 187 -7.36 1.43 -20.86
C VAL A 187 -8.06 1.29 -22.21
N ASN A 188 -8.57 2.40 -22.78
CA ASN A 188 -9.27 2.41 -24.07
C ASN A 188 -8.36 2.29 -25.31
N LYS A 189 -7.04 2.31 -25.14
CA LYS A 189 -6.07 2.17 -26.25
C LYS A 189 -5.18 0.95 -26.00
N PRO A 190 -5.72 -0.27 -26.07
CA PRO A 190 -4.94 -1.50 -25.88
C PRO A 190 -3.80 -1.54 -26.90
N ALA A 191 -2.65 -2.09 -26.48
CA ALA A 191 -1.53 -2.26 -27.40
C ALA A 191 -1.88 -3.32 -28.45
N THR A 192 -1.63 -3.04 -29.73
CA THR A 192 -1.99 -3.91 -30.86
C THR A 192 -1.25 -5.26 -30.86
N SER A 193 -0.17 -5.39 -30.09
CA SER A 193 0.69 -6.59 -30.11
C SER A 193 1.45 -6.92 -28.82
N ALA A 194 1.22 -6.20 -27.71
CA ALA A 194 1.99 -6.39 -26.46
C ALA A 194 1.17 -6.26 -25.16
N GLY A 195 -0.16 -6.24 -25.26
CA GLY A 195 -1.01 -6.28 -24.08
C GLY A 195 -0.91 -7.63 -23.38
N PHE A 196 -0.85 -7.64 -22.05
CA PHE A 196 -1.05 -8.87 -21.29
C PHE A 196 -2.51 -9.29 -21.46
N VAL A 197 -2.74 -10.25 -22.37
CA VAL A 197 -4.01 -10.94 -22.49
C VAL A 197 -4.00 -12.03 -21.42
N GLU A 198 -4.73 -11.81 -20.33
CA GLU A 198 -4.88 -12.81 -19.27
C GLU A 198 -5.37 -14.13 -19.88
N SER A 199 -4.57 -15.20 -19.73
CA SER A 199 -4.98 -16.52 -20.19
C SER A 199 -6.19 -17.02 -19.39
N ILE A 200 -6.97 -17.94 -19.97
CA ILE A 200 -8.13 -18.53 -19.29
C ILE A 200 -7.73 -19.14 -17.93
N THR A 201 -6.57 -19.78 -17.85
CA THR A 201 -6.07 -20.41 -16.62
C THR A 201 -5.70 -19.37 -15.55
N GLN A 202 -5.03 -18.28 -15.93
CA GLN A 202 -4.72 -17.17 -15.01
C GLN A 202 -6.01 -16.52 -14.49
N ARG A 203 -6.97 -16.28 -15.39
CA ARG A 203 -8.29 -15.73 -15.05
C ARG A 203 -9.02 -16.58 -14.01
N ARG A 204 -9.02 -17.91 -14.18
CA ARG A 204 -9.64 -18.83 -13.23
C ARG A 204 -8.98 -18.78 -11.85
N LYS A 205 -7.65 -18.86 -11.80
CA LYS A 205 -6.89 -18.80 -10.54
C LYS A 205 -7.19 -17.52 -9.77
N ARG A 206 -7.22 -16.38 -10.46
CA ARG A 206 -7.52 -15.08 -9.85
C ARG A 206 -8.96 -14.97 -9.35
N ILE A 207 -9.95 -15.38 -10.15
CA ILE A 207 -11.35 -15.41 -9.73
C ILE A 207 -11.52 -16.30 -8.50
N GLN A 208 -10.90 -17.49 -8.48
CA GLN A 208 -10.95 -18.38 -7.32
C GLN A 208 -10.34 -17.71 -6.07
N LYS A 209 -9.18 -17.08 -6.22
CA LYS A 209 -8.51 -16.34 -5.14
C LYS A 209 -9.41 -15.21 -4.60
N ARG A 210 -10.08 -14.46 -5.47
CA ARG A 210 -11.01 -13.39 -5.06
C ARG A 210 -12.25 -13.91 -4.35
N VAL A 211 -12.85 -14.99 -4.86
CA VAL A 211 -14.00 -15.63 -4.20
C VAL A 211 -13.62 -16.13 -2.81
N ASN A 212 -12.47 -16.82 -2.67
CA ASN A 212 -11.99 -17.31 -1.38
C ASN A 212 -11.69 -16.16 -0.41
N ALA A 213 -11.06 -15.08 -0.88
CA ALA A 213 -10.77 -13.92 -0.04
C ALA A 213 -12.06 -13.27 0.50
N LEU A 214 -13.07 -13.09 -0.35
CA LEU A 214 -14.35 -12.53 0.08
C LEU A 214 -15.10 -13.46 1.05
N ALA A 215 -15.02 -14.78 0.84
CA ALA A 215 -15.59 -15.76 1.76
C ALA A 215 -14.89 -15.70 3.14
N ASN A 216 -13.56 -15.64 3.17
CA ASN A 216 -12.77 -15.51 4.41
C ASN A 216 -13.02 -14.18 5.14
N GLN A 217 -13.41 -13.14 4.41
CA GLN A 217 -13.85 -11.85 4.97
C GLN A 217 -15.30 -11.87 5.48
N GLY A 218 -16.00 -13.00 5.40
CA GLY A 218 -17.36 -13.17 5.92
C GLY A 218 -18.46 -12.63 5.00
N HIS A 219 -18.18 -12.34 3.73
CA HIS A 219 -19.21 -11.91 2.80
C HIS A 219 -20.18 -13.07 2.48
N LYS A 220 -21.49 -12.83 2.64
CA LYS A 220 -22.53 -13.85 2.41
C LYS A 220 -22.61 -14.37 0.97
N ASN A 221 -22.32 -13.52 -0.02
CA ASN A 221 -22.46 -13.85 -1.46
C ASN A 221 -21.19 -13.47 -2.26
N PRO A 222 -20.04 -14.14 -2.04
CA PRO A 222 -18.78 -13.77 -2.68
C PRO A 222 -18.85 -13.88 -4.21
N ILE A 223 -19.58 -14.88 -4.75
CA ILE A 223 -19.73 -15.09 -6.19
C ILE A 223 -20.50 -13.94 -6.86
N GLN A 224 -21.53 -13.40 -6.22
CA GLN A 224 -22.29 -12.27 -6.77
C GLN A 224 -21.45 -11.00 -6.83
N ILE A 225 -20.62 -10.78 -5.80
CA ILE A 225 -19.69 -9.64 -5.76
C ILE A 225 -18.71 -9.78 -6.93
N VAL A 226 -18.03 -10.93 -7.06
CA VAL A 226 -17.05 -11.14 -8.14
C VAL A 226 -17.71 -11.06 -9.53
N ALA A 227 -18.93 -11.56 -9.69
CA ALA A 227 -19.67 -11.43 -10.94
C ALA A 227 -19.87 -9.95 -11.34
N LYS A 228 -20.22 -9.08 -10.38
CA LYS A 228 -20.34 -7.64 -10.59
C LYS A 228 -18.99 -6.98 -10.90
N GLU A 229 -17.92 -7.39 -10.21
CA GLU A 229 -16.54 -6.93 -10.44
C GLU A 229 -16.02 -7.32 -11.83
N GLU A 230 -16.36 -8.52 -12.31
CA GLU A 230 -15.95 -9.07 -13.60
C GLU A 230 -16.87 -8.65 -14.75
N GLY A 231 -18.09 -8.19 -14.46
CA GLY A 231 -19.07 -7.75 -15.47
C GLY A 231 -19.71 -8.93 -16.20
N ILE A 232 -19.82 -10.08 -15.51
CA ILE A 232 -20.38 -11.32 -16.05
C ILE A 232 -21.42 -11.87 -15.08
N THR A 233 -22.19 -12.87 -15.50
CA THR A 233 -23.21 -13.48 -14.64
C THR A 233 -22.61 -14.37 -13.56
N PRO A 234 -23.25 -14.52 -12.39
CA PRO A 234 -22.82 -15.49 -11.36
C PRO A 234 -22.67 -16.91 -11.92
N ARG A 235 -23.57 -17.33 -12.83
CA ARG A 235 -23.47 -18.62 -13.53
C ARG A 235 -22.17 -18.76 -14.31
N ARG A 236 -21.70 -17.69 -14.95
CA ARG A 236 -20.43 -17.70 -15.69
C ARG A 236 -19.23 -17.83 -14.76
N ILE A 237 -19.29 -17.24 -13.56
CA ILE A 237 -18.27 -17.45 -12.51
C ILE A 237 -18.22 -18.93 -12.11
N HIS A 238 -19.36 -19.55 -11.80
CA HIS A 238 -19.41 -20.99 -11.47
C HIS A 238 -18.77 -21.86 -12.56
N GLN A 239 -19.12 -21.63 -13.84
CA GLN A 239 -18.53 -22.36 -14.96
C GLN A 239 -17.01 -22.20 -15.08
N LEU A 240 -16.49 -21.03 -14.72
CA LEU A 240 -15.04 -20.79 -14.74
C LEU A 240 -14.35 -21.53 -13.59
N LEU A 241 -14.98 -21.64 -12.42
CA LEU A 241 -14.42 -22.31 -11.25
C LEU A 241 -14.53 -23.84 -11.32
N GLU A 242 -15.65 -24.39 -11.79
CA GLU A 242 -15.87 -25.85 -11.91
C GLU A 242 -14.87 -26.53 -12.86
N LYS A 243 -14.47 -25.83 -13.93
CA LYS A 243 -13.48 -26.33 -14.90
C LYS A 243 -12.03 -26.33 -14.36
N ASN A 244 -11.80 -25.86 -13.14
CA ASN A 244 -10.49 -25.88 -12.48
C ASN A 244 -10.28 -27.17 -11.66
N ASN A 245 -11.35 -27.88 -11.29
CA ASN A 245 -11.30 -29.12 -10.49
C ASN A 245 -11.19 -30.40 -11.34
N LYS A 246 -11.07 -30.28 -12.67
CA LYS A 246 -10.92 -31.41 -13.61
C LYS A 246 -9.52 -31.48 -14.25
N SER A 247 -8.51 -30.91 -13.58
CA SER A 247 -7.11 -30.94 -14.00
C SER A 247 -6.27 -31.73 -13.02
#